data_AF-A0A543CWU3-F1
#
_entry.id   AF-A0A543CWU3-F1
#
_cell.length_a   1.000
_cell.length_b   1.000
_cell.length_c   1.000
_cell.angle_alpha   90.00
_cell.angle_beta   90.00
_cell.angle_gamma   90.00
#
_symmetry.space_group_name_H-M   'P 1'
#
loop_
_entity.id
_entity.type
_entity.pdbx_description
1 polymer ?
#
loop_
_entity_poly.entity_id
_entity_poly.type
_entity_poly.pdbx_seq_one_letter_code
_entity_poly.pdbx_strand_id
1 'polypeptide(L)'
;MLLPAIPVAARTARLHLRHWLERESWPDQPGDDITYGVSEAVTNAIEHAYPAGIDDATVTVTAEVELLGTGMRRARVRISDHGHWRPILELSDGHGPHGHGLTLMNGLMDQVLITHGDSV
;
A
#
# COMPACT_ATOMS: atom_id res chain seq x y z
N MET A 1 -8.27 7.40 4.81
CA MET A 1 -7.37 8.39 5.43
C MET A 1 -6.53 9.05 4.35
N LEU A 2 -6.30 10.35 4.46
CA LEU A 2 -5.41 11.12 3.60
C LEU A 2 -4.13 11.38 4.40
N LEU A 3 -2.97 11.07 3.83
CA LEU A 3 -1.67 11.19 4.48
C LEU A 3 -0.74 12.06 3.64
N PRO A 4 0.12 12.89 4.25
CA PRO A 4 1.18 13.56 3.52
C PRO A 4 2.16 12.52 2.95
N ALA A 5 2.66 12.73 1.73
CA ALA A 5 3.59 11.82 1.06
C ALA A 5 5.03 11.98 1.60
N ILE A 6 5.22 11.67 2.89
CA ILE A 6 6.48 11.76 3.61
C ILE A 6 6.80 10.44 4.31
N PRO A 7 8.07 10.10 4.59
CA PRO A 7 8.46 8.77 5.08
C PRO A 7 7.69 8.26 6.32
N VAL A 8 7.28 9.15 7.22
CA VAL A 8 6.51 8.76 8.42
C VAL A 8 5.09 8.26 8.10
N ALA A 9 4.55 8.56 6.92
CA ALA A 9 3.20 8.20 6.52
C ALA A 9 2.99 6.68 6.40
N ALA A 10 4.01 5.90 6.00
CA ALA A 10 3.91 4.45 5.97
C ALA A 10 3.65 3.87 7.37
N ARG A 11 4.38 4.36 8.39
CA ARG A 11 4.16 3.98 9.79
C ARG A 11 2.77 4.39 10.27
N THR A 12 2.32 5.60 9.91
CA THR A 12 0.98 6.08 10.26
C THR A 12 -0.10 5.21 9.63
N ALA A 13 -0.01 4.92 8.33
CA ALA A 13 -0.93 4.03 7.62
C ALA A 13 -1.01 2.65 8.28
N ARG A 14 0.15 2.07 8.61
CA ARG A 14 0.25 0.76 9.27
C ARG A 14 -0.48 0.73 10.61
N LEU A 15 -0.24 1.72 11.47
CA LEU A 15 -0.87 1.79 12.80
C LEU A 15 -2.40 1.99 12.71
N HIS A 16 -2.84 2.90 11.85
CA HIS A 16 -4.28 3.14 11.65
C HIS A 16 -4.98 1.91 11.06
N LEU A 17 -4.34 1.22 10.12
CA LEU A 17 -4.92 0.02 9.52
C LEU A 17 -4.96 -1.15 10.50
N ARG A 18 -3.91 -1.36 11.30
CA ARG A 18 -3.89 -2.39 12.34
C ARG A 18 -5.05 -2.19 13.32
N HIS A 19 -5.22 -0.96 13.80
CA HIS A 19 -6.33 -0.63 14.69
C HIS A 19 -7.71 -0.82 14.01
N TRP A 20 -7.83 -0.50 12.73
CA TRP A 20 -9.07 -0.75 11.99
C TRP A 20 -9.36 -2.26 11.85
N LEU A 21 -8.37 -3.07 11.47
CA LEU A 21 -8.50 -4.54 11.34
C LEU A 21 -8.90 -5.20 12.67
N GLU A 22 -8.32 -4.74 13.78
CA GLU A 22 -8.70 -5.20 15.13
C GLU A 22 -10.18 -4.91 15.44
N ARG A 23 -10.69 -3.72 15.08
CA ARG A 23 -12.11 -3.38 15.25
C ARG A 23 -13.03 -4.23 14.37
N GLU A 24 -12.57 -4.60 13.18
CA GLU A 24 -13.28 -5.54 12.29
C GLU A 24 -13.15 -7.01 12.73
N SER A 25 -12.48 -7.27 13.87
CA SER A 25 -12.17 -8.60 14.39
C SER A 25 -11.44 -9.47 13.36
N TRP A 26 -10.54 -8.86 12.57
CA TRP A 26 -9.73 -9.57 11.57
C TRP A 26 -8.67 -10.44 12.28
N PRO A 27 -8.34 -11.64 11.75
CA PRO A 27 -7.37 -12.51 12.42
C PRO A 27 -5.96 -11.90 12.40
N ASP A 28 -5.19 -12.14 13.46
CA ASP A 28 -3.92 -11.46 13.69
C ASP A 28 -2.92 -11.64 12.54
N GLN A 29 -2.66 -12.88 12.15
CA GLN A 29 -1.67 -13.21 11.12
C GLN A 29 -2.00 -12.59 9.75
N PRO A 30 -3.18 -12.81 9.14
CA PRO A 30 -3.60 -12.07 7.95
C PRO A 30 -3.63 -10.55 8.14
N GLY A 31 -3.93 -10.07 9.35
CA GLY A 31 -3.91 -8.65 9.66
C GLY A 31 -2.50 -8.07 9.59
N ASP A 32 -1.51 -8.78 10.11
CA ASP A 32 -0.11 -8.38 10.07
C ASP A 32 0.41 -8.36 8.63
N ASP A 33 0.07 -9.39 7.85
CA ASP A 33 0.37 -9.46 6.43
C ASP A 33 -0.20 -8.22 5.70
N ILE A 34 -1.49 -7.93 5.88
CA ILE A 34 -2.15 -6.74 5.29
C ILE A 34 -1.42 -5.45 5.69
N THR A 35 -1.08 -5.30 6.98
CA THR A 35 -0.41 -4.09 7.46
C THR A 35 1.00 -3.93 6.90
N TYR A 36 1.71 -5.04 6.69
CA TYR A 36 3.01 -5.05 6.01
C TYR A 36 2.85 -4.59 4.56
N GLY A 37 1.93 -5.19 3.81
CA GLY A 37 1.72 -4.84 2.41
C GLY A 37 1.30 -3.39 2.21
N VAL A 38 0.47 -2.85 3.10
CA VAL A 38 0.08 -1.43 3.04
C VAL A 38 1.23 -0.51 3.40
N SER A 39 2.05 -0.87 4.40
CA SER A 39 3.26 -0.11 4.70
C SER A 39 4.17 -0.02 3.49
N GLU A 40 4.34 -1.13 2.76
CA GLU A 40 5.20 -1.17 1.59
C GLU A 40 4.62 -0.42 0.40
N ALA A 41 3.32 -0.58 0.11
CA ALA A 41 2.66 0.16 -0.95
C ALA A 41 2.73 1.68 -0.74
N VAL A 42 2.59 2.15 0.51
CA VAL A 42 2.72 3.58 0.85
C VAL A 42 4.17 4.05 0.70
N THR A 43 5.16 3.28 1.15
CA THR A 43 6.57 3.58 0.93
C THR A 43 6.88 3.71 -0.56
N ASN A 44 6.43 2.74 -1.37
CA ASN A 44 6.63 2.73 -2.81
C ASN A 44 6.03 3.97 -3.49
N ALA A 45 4.80 4.35 -3.10
CA ALA A 45 4.18 5.57 -3.63
C ALA A 45 5.00 6.82 -3.30
N ILE A 46 5.52 6.94 -2.08
CA ILE A 46 6.35 8.08 -1.66
C ILE A 46 7.67 8.12 -2.41
N GLU A 47 8.37 6.97 -2.48
CA GLU A 47 9.70 6.88 -3.08
C GLU A 47 9.67 7.03 -4.60
N HIS A 48 8.66 6.47 -5.26
CA HIS A 48 8.64 6.37 -6.72
C HIS A 48 7.74 7.39 -7.41
N ALA A 49 6.66 7.83 -6.77
CA ALA A 49 5.74 8.81 -7.34
C ALA A 49 6.08 10.26 -6.95
N TYR A 50 6.82 10.45 -5.84
CA TYR A 50 7.17 11.77 -5.29
C TYR A 50 8.67 11.95 -4.98
N PRO A 51 9.57 11.77 -5.97
CA PRO A 51 11.02 11.70 -5.74
C PRO A 51 11.70 12.97 -5.21
N ALA A 52 11.03 14.13 -5.24
CA ALA A 52 11.60 15.42 -4.85
C ALA A 52 10.78 16.13 -3.75
N GLY A 53 10.07 15.37 -2.89
CA GLY A 53 9.36 15.93 -1.74
C GLY A 53 8.43 17.06 -2.14
N ILE A 54 7.57 16.82 -3.14
CA ILE A 54 6.61 17.80 -3.63
C ILE A 54 5.78 18.28 -2.44
N ASP A 55 5.81 19.59 -2.18
CA ASP A 55 4.99 20.21 -1.14
C ASP A 55 3.51 19.87 -1.38
N ASP A 56 2.79 19.53 -0.31
CA ASP A 56 1.38 19.11 -0.34
C ASP A 56 1.06 17.82 -1.11
N ALA A 57 2.07 17.02 -1.49
CA ALA A 57 1.81 15.68 -2.02
C ALA A 57 1.13 14.78 -0.98
N THR A 58 0.18 13.96 -1.43
CA THR A 58 -0.62 13.12 -0.54
C THR A 58 -0.79 11.71 -1.08
N VAL A 59 -0.95 10.77 -0.14
CA VAL A 59 -1.33 9.39 -0.40
C VAL A 59 -2.66 9.13 0.30
N THR A 60 -3.62 8.60 -0.46
CA THR A 60 -4.94 8.20 0.07
C THR A 60 -4.93 6.70 0.35
N VAL A 61 -5.29 6.31 1.58
CA VAL A 61 -5.49 4.90 1.96
C VAL A 61 -6.93 4.70 2.37
N THR A 62 -7.64 3.83 1.67
CA THR A 62 -9.02 3.43 1.99
C THR A 62 -9.06 1.94 2.29
N ALA A 63 -9.85 1.54 3.27
CA ALA A 63 -9.99 0.14 3.66
C ALA A 63 -11.47 -0.17 3.90
N GLU A 64 -11.91 -1.33 3.41
CA GLU A 64 -13.28 -1.81 3.54
C GLU A 64 -13.29 -3.32 3.76
N VAL A 65 -14.31 -3.82 4.46
CA VAL A 65 -14.59 -5.26 4.56
C VAL A 65 -15.81 -5.59 3.70
N GLU A 66 -15.62 -6.46 2.72
CA GLU A 66 -16.68 -7.00 1.87
C GLU A 66 -17.12 -8.36 2.39
N LEU A 67 -18.44 -8.60 2.50
CA LEU A 67 -18.97 -9.94 2.77
C LEU A 67 -19.18 -10.67 1.43
N LEU A 68 -18.55 -11.84 1.26
CA LEU A 68 -18.53 -12.59 0.00
C LEU A 68 -19.62 -13.68 -0.08
N GLY A 69 -20.62 -13.63 0.79
CA GLY A 69 -21.55 -14.74 1.00
C GLY A 69 -20.90 -15.89 1.78
N THR A 70 -21.70 -16.88 2.19
CA THR A 70 -21.24 -18.08 2.92
C THR A 70 -20.41 -17.84 4.20
N GLY A 71 -20.57 -16.68 4.84
CA GLY A 71 -19.78 -16.30 6.03
C GLY A 71 -18.33 -15.91 5.73
N MET A 72 -17.96 -15.83 4.45
CA MET A 72 -16.65 -15.35 4.03
C MET A 72 -16.63 -13.83 3.99
N ARG A 73 -15.49 -13.25 4.32
CA ARG A 73 -15.24 -11.80 4.25
C ARG A 73 -13.88 -11.52 3.61
N ARG A 74 -13.75 -10.35 2.97
CA ARG A 74 -12.53 -9.87 2.34
C ARG A 74 -12.23 -8.46 2.81
N ALA A 75 -11.02 -8.23 3.30
CA ALA A 75 -10.52 -6.88 3.52
C ALA A 75 -9.94 -6.38 2.19
N ARG A 76 -10.45 -5.27 1.68
CA ARG A 76 -9.86 -4.56 0.54
C ARG A 76 -9.21 -3.28 1.05
N VAL A 77 -7.93 -3.09 0.74
CA VAL A 77 -7.23 -1.83 0.94
C VAL A 77 -6.85 -1.25 -0.41
N ARG A 78 -7.19 0.01 -0.64
CA ARG A 78 -6.79 0.77 -1.83
C ARG A 78 -5.88 1.91 -1.40
N ILE A 79 -4.68 1.92 -1.95
CA ILE A 79 -3.73 3.02 -1.86
C ILE A 79 -3.79 3.77 -3.20
N SER A 80 -3.84 5.09 -3.14
CA SER A 80 -3.85 5.94 -4.33
C SER A 80 -2.95 7.14 -4.11
N ASP A 81 -2.09 7.39 -5.08
CA ASP A 81 -1.29 8.60 -5.20
C ASP A 81 -1.67 9.34 -6.50
N HIS A 82 -1.20 10.57 -6.60
CA HIS A 82 -1.33 11.45 -7.76
C HIS A 82 0.04 11.85 -8.32
N GLY A 83 1.06 11.05 -8.03
CA GLY A 83 2.44 11.35 -8.42
C GLY A 83 2.77 10.84 -9.82
N HIS A 84 3.99 11.11 -10.24
CA HIS A 84 4.53 10.59 -11.49
C HIS A 84 5.52 9.48 -11.18
N TRP A 85 5.11 8.25 -11.45
CA TRP A 85 5.93 7.07 -11.21
C TRP A 85 7.16 7.06 -12.11
N ARG A 86 8.33 6.84 -11.51
CA ARG A 86 9.55 6.59 -12.27
C ARG A 86 9.42 5.29 -13.08
N PRO A 87 9.88 5.25 -14.35
CA PRO A 87 9.81 4.05 -15.17
C PRO A 87 10.52 2.85 -14.51
N ILE A 88 9.86 1.70 -14.50
CA ILE A 88 10.33 0.44 -13.85
C ILE A 88 11.69 -0.04 -14.41
N LEU A 89 12.10 0.43 -15.60
CA LEU A 89 13.41 0.13 -16.18
C LEU A 89 14.57 0.64 -15.32
N GLU A 90 14.40 1.71 -14.54
CA GLU A 90 15.42 2.22 -13.60
C GLU A 90 15.40 1.49 -12.24
N LEU A 91 14.39 0.66 -11.98
CA LEU A 91 14.25 -0.13 -10.74
C LEU A 91 14.84 -1.55 -10.88
N SER A 92 15.28 -1.91 -12.09
CA SER A 92 15.75 -3.26 -12.46
C SER A 92 17.27 -3.44 -12.40
N ASP A 93 18.01 -2.45 -11.90
CA ASP A 93 19.42 -2.64 -11.52
C ASP A 93 19.44 -3.45 -10.22
N GLY A 94 19.24 -4.77 -10.37
CA GLY A 94 18.96 -5.79 -9.34
C GLY A 94 20.01 -5.99 -8.24
N HIS A 95 20.48 -4.91 -7.63
CA HIS A 95 21.44 -4.89 -6.52
C HIS A 95 21.10 -3.88 -5.41
N GLY A 96 19.87 -3.33 -5.39
CA GLY A 96 19.37 -2.52 -4.27
C GLY A 96 18.42 -3.29 -3.34
N PRO A 97 18.36 -2.99 -2.02
CA PRO A 97 17.45 -3.63 -1.06
C PRO A 97 15.94 -3.34 -1.30
N HIS A 98 15.58 -2.64 -2.38
CA HIS A 98 14.26 -2.06 -2.63
C HIS A 98 13.39 -2.84 -3.65
N GLY A 99 13.86 -4.00 -4.14
CA GLY A 99 13.14 -4.80 -5.14
C GLY A 99 12.22 -5.91 -4.59
N HIS A 100 12.24 -6.17 -3.28
CA HIS A 100 11.51 -7.30 -2.70
C HIS A 100 10.07 -6.97 -2.28
N GLY A 101 9.73 -5.69 -2.13
CA GLY A 101 8.44 -5.24 -1.63
C GLY A 101 7.26 -5.81 -2.40
N LEU A 102 7.30 -5.69 -3.72
CA LEU A 102 6.25 -6.21 -4.60
C LEU A 102 6.17 -7.74 -4.56
N THR A 103 7.31 -8.43 -4.51
CA THR A 103 7.36 -9.90 -4.40
C THR A 103 6.75 -10.38 -3.09
N LEU A 104 7.08 -9.72 -1.97
CA LEU A 104 6.53 -10.04 -0.66
C LEU A 104 5.03 -9.72 -0.59
N MET A 105 4.60 -8.57 -1.11
CA MET A 105 3.18 -8.23 -1.20
C MET A 105 2.38 -9.28 -1.98
N ASN A 106 2.90 -9.78 -3.11
CA ASN A 106 2.25 -10.84 -3.88
C ASN A 106 2.26 -12.21 -3.18
N GLY A 107 3.23 -12.46 -2.29
CA GLY A 107 3.28 -13.70 -1.51
C GLY A 107 2.37 -13.69 -0.28
N LEU A 108 2.11 -12.51 0.30
CA LEU A 108 1.34 -12.34 1.53
C LEU A 108 -0.14 -12.03 1.29
N MET A 109 -0.48 -11.41 0.16
CA MET A 109 -1.86 -11.05 -0.17
C MET A 109 -2.52 -12.09 -1.08
N ASP A 110 -3.83 -12.32 -0.89
CA ASP A 110 -4.63 -13.12 -1.83
C ASP A 110 -4.65 -12.51 -3.25
N GLN A 111 -4.62 -11.17 -3.34
CA GLN A 111 -4.60 -10.46 -4.61
C GLN A 111 -3.95 -9.08 -4.45
N VAL A 112 -3.06 -8.74 -5.38
CA VAL A 112 -2.53 -7.38 -5.56
C VAL A 112 -2.88 -6.91 -6.97
N LEU A 113 -3.53 -5.76 -7.08
CA LEU A 113 -3.82 -5.12 -8.35
C LEU A 113 -3.19 -3.72 -8.36
N ILE A 114 -2.33 -3.47 -9.34
CA ILE A 114 -1.73 -2.16 -9.59
C ILE A 114 -2.33 -1.62 -10.88
N THR A 115 -2.96 -0.45 -10.79
CA THR A 115 -3.50 0.27 -11.94
C THR A 115 -2.76 1.58 -12.08
N HIS A 116 -2.27 1.86 -13.27
CA HIS A 116 -1.78 3.19 -13.61
C HIS A 116 -2.95 3.98 -14.21
N GLY A 117 -3.12 5.24 -13.82
CA GLY A 117 -4.01 6.12 -14.56
C GLY A 117 -3.47 6.23 -15.99
N ASP A 118 -4.33 6.03 -16.99
CA ASP A 118 -3.93 6.24 -18.38
C ASP A 118 -3.37 7.67 -18.50
N SER A 119 -2.08 7.78 -18.84
CA SER A 119 -1.49 9.04 -19.24
C SER A 119 -2.21 9.49 -20.51
N VAL A 120 -3.15 10.42 -20.37
CA VAL A 120 -3.80 11.09 -21.51
C VAL A 120 -2.85 12.08 -22.14
#